data_AF-A0A527ID54-F1
#
_entry.id   AF-A0A527ID54-F1
#
_cell.length_a   1.000
_cell.length_b   1.000
_cell.length_c   1.000
_cell.angle_alpha   90.00
_cell.angle_beta   90.00
_cell.angle_gamma   90.00
#
_symmetry.space_group_name_H-M   'P 1'
#
loop_
_entity.id
_entity.type
_entity.pdbx_description
1 polymer ?
#
loop_
_entity_poly.entity_id
_entity_poly.type
_entity_poly.pdbx_seq_one_letter_code
_entity_poly.pdbx_strand_id
1 'polypeptide(L)'
;TIKHKRVEARNWLPEIEEKIERRRGSARIALDISPPFDRVIFMDKKKAHCTALEALRAEYPTRLIDVVRGDANEAIKAELAAKRWAGKRAVMFLDPYGMNVEWRTLEMIRATEAIDVWYLVSLAGLFRQASHDPKHLSPKKRAAITRMLGTEEWEDAWYHRDVTIDLLGQVDETHQRIADVAAMEEFVGKRLRSLFPKVLPPRRLRSDRKVPSFSLFLAISNPEPKAIGLATKIGNHILKAR
;
A
#
# COMPACT_ATOMS: atom_id res chain seq x y z
N THR A 1 -17.43 6.94 -4.54
CA THR A 1 -18.51 7.18 -5.51
C THR A 1 -17.90 7.56 -6.83
N ILE A 2 -18.05 6.72 -7.86
CA ILE A 2 -17.66 7.10 -9.22
C ILE A 2 -18.93 7.67 -9.85
N LYS A 3 -18.85 8.90 -10.36
CA LYS A 3 -19.96 9.52 -11.10
C LYS A 3 -19.68 9.30 -12.59
N HIS A 4 -20.49 8.46 -13.23
CA HIS A 4 -20.53 8.43 -14.70
C HIS A 4 -21.34 9.65 -15.15
N LYS A 5 -20.74 10.53 -15.97
CA LYS A 5 -21.45 11.70 -16.51
C LYS A 5 -22.51 11.22 -17.50
N ARG A 6 -23.69 11.84 -17.44
CA ARG A 6 -24.78 11.70 -18.43
C ARG A 6 -24.22 11.90 -19.84
N VAL A 7 -24.46 10.94 -20.72
CA VAL A 7 -24.30 11.10 -22.17
C VAL A 7 -25.71 11.23 -22.72
N GLU A 8 -26.05 12.41 -23.23
CA GLU A 8 -27.36 12.62 -23.85
C GLU A 8 -27.50 11.78 -25.12
N ALA A 9 -28.73 11.31 -25.36
CA ALA A 9 -29.07 10.49 -26.49
C ALA A 9 -28.66 11.17 -27.81
N ARG A 10 -27.78 10.51 -28.57
CA ARG A 10 -27.75 10.69 -30.03
C ARG A 10 -28.59 9.57 -30.62
N ASN A 11 -29.35 9.89 -31.68
CA ASN A 11 -30.48 9.18 -32.32
C ASN A 11 -30.44 7.64 -32.51
N TRP A 12 -29.43 6.92 -32.03
CA TRP A 12 -29.22 5.49 -32.25
C TRP A 12 -28.64 4.72 -31.03
N LEU A 13 -28.57 5.34 -29.84
CA LEU A 13 -28.11 4.65 -28.61
C LEU A 13 -29.18 4.71 -27.50
N PRO A 14 -29.47 3.60 -26.81
CA PRO A 14 -30.41 3.60 -25.69
C PRO A 14 -29.90 4.44 -24.53
N GLU A 15 -30.83 5.04 -23.78
CA GLU A 15 -30.54 5.82 -22.58
C GLU A 15 -29.86 4.91 -21.53
N ILE A 16 -28.61 5.22 -21.19
CA ILE A 16 -27.88 4.54 -20.12
C ILE A 16 -28.23 5.28 -18.84
N GLU A 17 -29.10 4.68 -18.01
CA GLU A 17 -29.44 5.22 -16.70
C GLU A 17 -28.21 5.49 -15.83
N GLU A 18 -28.30 6.54 -15.01
CA GLU A 18 -27.27 6.94 -14.06
C GLU A 18 -27.05 5.84 -13.00
N LYS A 19 -26.18 4.88 -13.28
CA LYS A 19 -25.81 3.85 -12.30
C LYS A 19 -24.85 4.46 -11.27
N ILE A 20 -25.41 4.88 -10.13
CA ILE A 20 -24.61 5.21 -8.94
C ILE A 20 -24.05 3.89 -8.38
N GLU A 21 -22.85 3.50 -8.82
CA GLU A 21 -22.11 2.44 -8.17
C GLU A 21 -21.61 2.94 -6.81
N ARG A 22 -22.44 2.69 -5.78
CA ARG A 22 -22.08 2.86 -4.38
C ARG A 22 -21.12 1.73 -4.01
N ARG A 23 -19.84 1.86 -4.37
CA ARG A 23 -18.80 0.90 -3.95
C ARG A 23 -18.89 0.71 -2.44
N ARG A 24 -19.13 -0.52 -1.98
CA ARG A 24 -19.10 -0.88 -0.56
C ARG A 24 -17.73 -0.51 0.00
N GLY A 25 -17.71 0.14 1.17
CA GLY A 25 -16.46 0.44 1.85
C GLY A 25 -15.74 -0.85 2.26
N SER A 26 -14.40 -0.84 2.24
CA SER A 26 -13.56 -1.98 2.64
C SER A 26 -13.91 -2.53 4.04
N ALA A 27 -14.26 -1.64 4.97
CA ALA A 27 -14.69 -2.03 6.31
C ALA A 27 -15.93 -2.94 6.29
N ARG A 28 -16.98 -2.55 5.56
CA ARG A 28 -18.19 -3.37 5.42
C ARG A 28 -17.90 -4.69 4.71
N ILE A 29 -17.11 -4.66 3.64
CA ILE A 29 -16.68 -5.89 2.94
C ILE A 29 -16.01 -6.85 3.91
N ALA A 30 -15.09 -6.39 4.76
CA ALA A 30 -14.39 -7.23 5.74
C ALA A 30 -15.32 -7.82 6.82
N LEU A 31 -16.44 -7.17 7.13
CA LEU A 31 -17.41 -7.66 8.11
C LEU A 31 -18.38 -8.70 7.53
N ASP A 32 -18.65 -8.62 6.22
CA ASP A 32 -19.66 -9.43 5.54
C ASP A 32 -19.12 -10.74 4.91
N ILE A 33 -17.82 -11.01 5.00
CA ILE A 33 -17.25 -12.24 4.45
C ILE A 33 -17.71 -13.49 5.22
N SER A 34 -17.78 -14.61 4.49
CA SER A 34 -17.99 -15.95 5.06
C SER A 34 -16.87 -16.90 4.58
N PRO A 35 -16.18 -17.62 5.47
CA PRO A 35 -16.31 -17.54 6.93
C PRO A 35 -15.83 -16.18 7.48
N PRO A 36 -16.39 -15.73 8.60
CA PRO A 36 -16.05 -14.42 9.16
C PRO A 36 -14.71 -14.45 9.90
N PHE A 37 -14.00 -13.32 9.95
CA PHE A 37 -12.82 -13.17 10.83
C PHE A 37 -13.23 -13.20 12.31
N ASP A 38 -12.41 -13.78 13.18
CA ASP A 38 -12.66 -13.82 14.63
C ASP A 38 -12.68 -12.43 15.27
N ARG A 39 -11.82 -11.52 14.78
CA ARG A 39 -11.69 -10.14 15.23
C ARG A 39 -11.30 -9.24 14.07
N VAL A 40 -11.87 -8.04 14.03
CA VAL A 40 -11.54 -7.00 13.04
C VAL A 40 -11.15 -5.71 13.76
N ILE A 41 -10.01 -5.14 13.39
CA ILE A 41 -9.49 -3.90 13.98
C ILE A 41 -9.39 -2.86 12.88
N PHE A 42 -10.15 -1.77 13.00
CA PHE A 42 -10.08 -0.62 12.11
C PHE A 42 -9.26 0.50 12.74
N MET A 43 -8.26 1.01 12.01
CA MET A 43 -7.38 2.07 12.49
C MET A 43 -7.47 3.28 11.55
N ASP A 44 -7.84 4.45 12.07
CA ASP A 44 -7.87 5.70 11.28
C ASP A 44 -7.54 6.92 12.15
N LYS A 45 -6.87 7.92 11.58
CA LYS A 45 -6.52 9.16 12.29
C LYS A 45 -7.69 10.14 12.35
N LYS A 46 -8.56 10.14 11.34
CA LYS A 46 -9.65 11.11 11.17
C LYS A 46 -10.83 10.74 12.06
N LYS A 47 -11.22 11.69 12.92
CA LYS A 47 -12.38 11.54 13.83
C LYS A 47 -13.64 11.15 13.06
N ALA A 48 -13.93 11.82 11.95
CA ALA A 48 -15.12 11.54 11.14
C ALA A 48 -15.18 10.11 10.61
N HIS A 49 -14.04 9.54 10.19
CA HIS A 49 -13.96 8.15 9.74
C HIS A 49 -14.19 7.18 10.91
N CYS A 50 -13.56 7.44 12.06
CA CYS A 50 -13.76 6.64 13.27
C CYS A 50 -15.23 6.64 13.73
N THR A 51 -15.89 7.80 13.71
CA THR A 51 -17.33 7.89 14.04
C THR A 51 -18.18 7.04 13.09
N ALA A 52 -17.88 7.06 11.79
CA ALA A 52 -18.57 6.20 10.83
C ALA A 52 -18.30 4.70 11.05
N LEU A 53 -17.08 4.33 11.47
CA LEU A 53 -16.72 2.95 11.80
C LEU A 53 -17.40 2.47 13.08
N GLU A 54 -17.56 3.32 14.08
CA GLU A 54 -18.32 2.98 15.30
C GLU A 54 -19.82 2.82 15.01
N ALA A 55 -20.38 3.68 14.15
CA ALA A 55 -21.75 3.49 13.66
C ALA A 55 -21.90 2.17 12.90
N LEU A 56 -20.94 1.82 12.04
CA LEU A 56 -20.91 0.55 11.35
C LEU A 56 -20.81 -0.63 12.33
N ARG A 57 -19.94 -0.54 13.35
CA ARG A 57 -19.81 -1.58 14.39
C ARG A 57 -21.14 -1.86 15.09
N ALA A 58 -21.94 -0.84 15.37
CA ALA A 58 -23.25 -1.01 16.00
C ALA A 58 -24.23 -1.85 15.15
N GLU A 59 -24.04 -1.92 13.83
CA GLU A 59 -24.83 -2.80 12.95
C GLU A 59 -24.44 -4.29 13.08
N TYR A 60 -23.33 -4.62 13.74
CA TYR A 60 -22.78 -5.98 13.86
C TYR A 60 -22.55 -6.39 15.34
N PRO A 61 -23.60 -6.48 16.16
CA PRO A 61 -23.48 -6.65 17.62
C PRO A 61 -22.82 -7.97 18.06
N THR A 62 -22.81 -8.99 17.20
CA THR A 62 -22.20 -10.30 17.49
C THR A 62 -20.75 -10.41 17.03
N ARG A 63 -20.20 -9.38 16.37
CA ARG A 63 -18.83 -9.39 15.82
C ARG A 63 -17.88 -8.66 16.78
N LEU A 64 -16.68 -9.21 16.97
CA LEU A 64 -15.63 -8.54 17.75
C LEU A 64 -14.90 -7.51 16.87
N ILE A 65 -15.27 -6.25 17.04
CA ILE A 65 -14.77 -5.12 16.24
C ILE A 65 -14.17 -4.05 17.16
N ASP A 66 -12.95 -3.63 16.86
CA ASP A 66 -12.32 -2.48 17.50
C ASP A 66 -12.11 -1.35 16.51
N VAL A 67 -12.33 -0.12 16.98
CA VAL A 67 -12.02 1.10 16.23
C VAL A 67 -10.97 1.87 17.01
N VAL A 68 -9.78 2.00 16.43
CA VAL A 68 -8.63 2.66 17.04
C VAL A 68 -8.39 3.98 16.33
N ARG A 69 -8.60 5.09 17.04
CA ARG A 69 -8.30 6.43 16.52
C ARG A 69 -6.85 6.80 16.83
N GLY A 70 -6.03 7.00 15.80
CA GLY A 70 -4.63 7.38 16.01
C GLY A 70 -3.76 7.37 14.75
N ASP A 71 -2.46 7.58 14.95
CA ASP A 71 -1.48 7.29 13.90
C ASP A 71 -1.39 5.77 13.69
N ALA A 72 -1.33 5.34 12.43
CA ALA A 72 -1.33 3.92 12.11
C ALA A 72 -0.07 3.22 12.63
N ASN A 73 1.10 3.86 12.61
CA ASN A 73 2.34 3.24 13.07
C ASN A 73 2.29 2.99 14.58
N GLU A 74 1.82 3.97 15.36
CA GLU A 74 1.67 3.84 16.81
C GLU A 74 0.56 2.86 17.19
N ALA A 75 -0.58 2.88 16.48
CA ALA A 75 -1.67 1.93 16.72
C ALA A 75 -1.25 0.49 16.42
N ILE A 76 -0.55 0.25 15.30
CA ILE A 76 0.00 -1.07 14.96
C ILE A 76 0.99 -1.50 16.03
N LYS A 77 1.96 -0.65 16.41
CA LYS A 77 2.94 -0.96 17.45
C LYS A 77 2.27 -1.36 18.77
N ALA A 78 1.27 -0.61 19.22
CA ALA A 78 0.53 -0.92 20.44
C ALA A 78 -0.21 -2.27 20.34
N GLU A 79 -0.89 -2.53 19.23
CA GLU A 79 -1.59 -3.80 19.00
C GLU A 79 -0.65 -5.01 18.94
N LEU A 80 0.52 -4.86 18.31
CA LEU A 80 1.52 -5.92 18.24
C LEU A 80 2.11 -6.22 19.62
N ALA A 81 2.36 -5.20 20.44
CA ALA A 81 2.93 -5.34 21.78
C ALA A 81 1.94 -5.92 22.81
N ALA A 82 0.65 -5.63 22.66
CA ALA A 82 -0.38 -6.06 23.62
C ALA A 82 -0.68 -7.57 23.59
N LYS A 83 -0.15 -8.32 22.62
CA LYS A 83 -0.59 -9.70 22.32
C LYS A 83 0.59 -10.64 22.08
N ARG A 84 0.46 -11.86 22.59
CA ARG A 84 1.22 -13.01 22.08
C ARG A 84 0.66 -13.44 20.73
N TRP A 85 1.54 -13.61 19.74
CA TRP A 85 1.20 -14.00 18.36
C TRP A 85 1.30 -15.50 18.08
N ALA A 86 1.84 -16.28 19.04
CA ALA A 86 1.84 -17.73 18.96
C ALA A 86 0.41 -18.28 18.82
N GLY A 87 0.20 -19.17 17.84
CA GLY A 87 -1.10 -19.77 17.55
C GLY A 87 -2.13 -18.84 16.90
N LYS A 88 -1.73 -17.63 16.49
CA LYS A 88 -2.63 -16.66 15.83
C LYS A 88 -2.21 -16.43 14.39
N ARG A 89 -3.18 -16.07 13.55
CA ARG A 89 -2.97 -15.60 12.19
C ARG A 89 -3.78 -14.35 11.96
N ALA A 90 -3.22 -13.41 11.21
CA ALA A 90 -3.95 -12.25 10.76
C ALA A 90 -3.55 -11.89 9.34
N VAL A 91 -4.40 -11.08 8.72
CA VAL A 91 -4.11 -10.37 7.48
C VAL A 91 -4.24 -8.88 7.76
N MET A 92 -3.27 -8.09 7.30
CA MET A 92 -3.27 -6.64 7.50
C MET A 92 -3.32 -5.93 6.15
N PHE A 93 -4.28 -5.02 6.00
CA PHE A 93 -4.37 -4.13 4.84
C PHE A 93 -3.78 -2.76 5.20
N LEU A 94 -2.64 -2.44 4.61
CA LEU A 94 -1.98 -1.15 4.72
C LEU A 94 -2.30 -0.31 3.49
N ASP A 95 -3.17 0.68 3.67
CA ASP A 95 -3.54 1.68 2.66
C ASP A 95 -3.21 3.08 3.17
N PRO A 96 -1.92 3.51 3.16
CA PRO A 96 -1.59 4.85 3.57
C PRO A 96 -2.03 5.87 2.54
N TYR A 97 -2.56 6.99 3.03
CA TYR A 97 -2.59 8.23 2.27
C TYR A 97 -1.17 8.77 2.08
N GLY A 98 -0.42 8.24 1.11
CA GLY A 98 0.95 8.65 0.79
C GLY A 98 2.04 7.72 1.36
N MET A 99 3.08 8.29 1.99
CA MET A 99 4.29 7.58 2.45
C MET A 99 4.34 7.48 3.98
N ASN A 100 3.18 7.30 4.63
CA ASN A 100 3.07 7.43 6.09
C ASN A 100 3.39 6.14 6.86
N VAL A 101 3.45 4.99 6.19
CA VAL A 101 3.88 3.74 6.84
C VAL A 101 5.39 3.74 6.87
N GLU A 102 5.95 3.63 8.07
CA GLU A 102 7.38 3.55 8.28
C GLU A 102 7.90 2.13 8.09
N TRP A 103 9.13 2.00 7.61
CA TRP A 103 9.79 0.70 7.44
C TRP A 103 9.85 -0.09 8.76
N ARG A 104 10.10 0.62 9.87
CA ARG A 104 10.10 0.04 11.22
C ARG A 104 8.78 -0.65 11.56
N THR A 105 7.65 -0.14 11.06
CA THR A 105 6.34 -0.76 11.25
C THR A 105 6.26 -2.10 10.52
N LEU A 106 6.79 -2.19 9.30
CA LEU A 106 6.88 -3.46 8.57
C LEU A 106 7.79 -4.46 9.27
N GLU A 107 8.92 -4.01 9.84
CA GLU A 107 9.82 -4.86 10.64
C GLU A 107 9.10 -5.46 11.85
N MET A 108 8.35 -4.64 12.60
CA MET A 108 7.56 -5.11 13.74
C MET A 108 6.48 -6.11 13.32
N ILE A 109 5.78 -5.86 12.22
CA ILE A 109 4.78 -6.80 11.68
C ILE A 109 5.46 -8.12 11.31
N ARG A 110 6.58 -8.06 10.57
CA ARG A 110 7.34 -9.24 10.15
C ARG A 110 7.83 -10.05 11.35
N ALA A 111 8.27 -9.40 12.42
CA ALA A 111 8.76 -10.07 13.64
C ALA A 111 7.68 -10.95 14.31
N THR A 112 6.40 -10.71 14.05
CA THR A 112 5.33 -11.59 14.55
C THR A 112 5.28 -12.94 13.84
N GLU A 113 5.77 -13.01 12.59
CA GLU A 113 5.62 -14.13 11.64
C GLU A 113 4.14 -14.53 11.35
N ALA A 114 3.19 -13.87 12.00
CA ALA A 114 1.79 -14.25 12.13
C ALA A 114 0.87 -13.48 11.17
N ILE A 115 1.35 -12.37 10.62
CA ILE A 115 0.52 -11.38 9.92
C ILE A 115 0.98 -11.23 8.48
N ASP A 116 0.18 -11.69 7.52
CA ASP A 116 0.45 -11.42 6.10
C ASP A 116 -0.06 -10.02 5.74
N VAL A 117 0.71 -9.29 4.94
CA VAL A 117 0.47 -7.86 4.67
C VAL A 117 0.09 -7.65 3.22
N TRP A 118 -1.07 -7.05 3.01
CA TRP A 118 -1.45 -6.40 1.76
C TRP A 118 -1.08 -4.93 1.85
N TYR A 119 -0.05 -4.51 1.11
CA TYR A 119 0.45 -3.15 1.14
C TYR A 119 0.15 -2.42 -0.16
N LEU A 120 -0.73 -1.41 -0.10
CA LEU A 120 -1.07 -0.56 -1.22
C LEU A 120 -0.12 0.65 -1.27
N VAL A 121 0.95 0.53 -2.06
CA VAL A 121 1.98 1.55 -2.17
C VAL A 121 1.56 2.61 -3.19
N SER A 122 1.56 3.89 -2.79
CA SER A 122 1.31 5.01 -3.70
C SER A 122 2.56 5.34 -4.52
N LEU A 123 2.71 4.71 -5.69
CA LEU A 123 3.83 4.99 -6.60
C LEU A 123 3.80 6.43 -7.11
N ALA A 124 2.61 6.97 -7.41
CA ALA A 124 2.49 8.38 -7.80
C ALA A 124 2.84 9.34 -6.66
N GLY A 125 2.56 8.95 -5.40
CA GLY A 125 3.00 9.66 -4.21
C GLY A 125 4.52 9.66 -4.09
N LEU A 126 5.14 8.48 -4.18
CA LEU A 126 6.58 8.28 -4.11
C LEU A 126 7.31 9.05 -5.22
N PHE A 127 6.87 8.89 -6.46
CA PHE A 127 7.43 9.56 -7.63
C PHE A 127 7.34 11.09 -7.55
N ARG A 128 6.30 11.64 -6.93
CA ARG A 128 6.18 13.09 -6.71
C ARG A 128 7.13 13.60 -5.62
N GLN A 129 7.38 12.79 -4.59
CA GLN A 129 8.27 13.16 -3.49
C GLN A 129 9.73 13.03 -3.89
N ALA A 130 10.07 12.04 -4.71
CA ALA A 130 11.36 11.90 -5.39
C ALA A 130 11.44 12.90 -6.55
N SER A 131 11.69 14.18 -6.24
CA SER A 131 11.75 15.26 -7.22
C SER A 131 12.67 14.94 -8.40
N HIS A 132 12.25 15.29 -9.61
CA HIS A 132 13.04 15.05 -10.83
C HIS A 132 14.40 15.76 -10.76
N ASP A 133 14.44 17.01 -10.29
CA ASP A 133 15.68 17.72 -9.97
C ASP A 133 16.04 17.48 -8.48
N PRO A 134 17.22 16.91 -8.17
CA PRO A 134 17.71 16.75 -6.80
C PRO A 134 17.80 18.05 -6.02
N LYS A 135 17.99 19.20 -6.67
CA LYS A 135 18.03 20.51 -6.00
C LYS A 135 16.70 20.82 -5.30
N HIS A 136 15.60 20.24 -5.76
CA HIS A 136 14.28 20.35 -5.13
C HIS A 136 13.96 19.25 -4.13
N LEU A 137 14.91 18.34 -3.89
CA LEU A 137 14.81 17.26 -2.92
C LEU A 137 15.24 17.75 -1.54
N SER A 138 14.30 18.42 -0.86
CA SER A 138 14.53 18.97 0.48
C SER A 138 14.84 17.87 1.51
N PRO A 139 15.54 18.19 2.62
CA PRO A 139 15.84 17.23 3.69
C PRO A 139 14.60 16.50 4.21
N LYS A 140 13.47 17.20 4.29
CA LYS A 140 12.17 16.62 4.69
C LYS A 140 11.68 15.53 3.73
N LYS A 141 11.85 15.73 2.41
CA LYS A 141 11.47 14.73 1.40
C LYS A 141 12.38 13.51 1.48
N ARG A 142 13.70 13.72 1.58
CA ARG A 142 14.70 12.66 1.74
C ARG A 142 14.36 11.79 2.95
N ALA A 143 14.19 12.42 4.11
CA ALA A 143 13.82 11.74 5.34
C ALA A 143 12.48 10.98 5.21
N ALA A 144 11.49 11.51 4.49
CA ALA A 144 10.22 10.81 4.31
C ALA A 144 10.35 9.55 3.43
N ILE A 145 11.13 9.62 2.36
CA ILE A 145 11.40 8.47 1.49
C ILE A 145 12.24 7.43 2.24
N THR A 146 13.31 7.85 2.91
CA THR A 146 14.17 6.98 3.74
C THR A 146 13.37 6.31 4.85
N ARG A 147 12.48 7.02 5.56
CA ARG A 147 11.62 6.39 6.58
C ARG A 147 10.70 5.33 6.00
N MET A 148 10.15 5.54 4.81
CA MET A 148 9.26 4.57 4.14
C MET A 148 10.02 3.34 3.64
N LEU A 149 11.22 3.52 3.07
CA LEU A 149 12.01 2.45 2.45
C LEU A 149 12.98 1.76 3.41
N GLY A 150 13.29 2.41 4.54
CA GLY A 150 14.21 1.92 5.56
C GLY A 150 15.69 1.97 5.17
N THR A 151 16.05 2.74 4.15
CA THR A 151 17.43 2.89 3.66
C THR A 151 17.58 4.21 2.92
N GLU A 152 18.82 4.68 2.75
CA GLU A 152 19.19 5.82 1.91
C GLU A 152 19.64 5.39 0.51
N GLU A 153 19.83 4.07 0.28
CA GLU A 153 20.27 3.48 -1.00
C GLU A 153 19.37 3.84 -2.20
N TRP A 154 18.12 4.24 -1.94
CA TRP A 154 17.21 4.68 -3.01
C TRP A 154 17.71 5.93 -3.73
N GLU A 155 18.49 6.77 -3.04
CA GLU A 155 18.98 8.01 -3.62
C GLU A 155 19.97 7.70 -4.74
N ASP A 156 20.96 6.87 -4.45
CA ASP A 156 21.89 6.39 -5.47
C ASP A 156 21.13 5.62 -6.57
N ALA A 157 20.27 4.67 -6.18
CA ALA A 157 19.52 3.86 -7.15
C ALA A 157 18.62 4.67 -8.10
N TRP A 158 18.23 5.90 -7.75
CA TRP A 158 17.31 6.71 -8.55
C TRP A 158 17.97 7.90 -9.25
N TYR A 159 19.14 8.34 -8.79
CA TYR A 159 19.79 9.56 -9.27
C TYR A 159 21.22 9.34 -9.79
N HIS A 160 21.85 8.19 -9.48
CA HIS A 160 23.19 7.90 -9.95
C HIS A 160 23.24 7.78 -11.48
N ARG A 161 24.27 8.39 -12.09
CA ARG A 161 24.66 8.16 -13.48
C ARG A 161 26.16 7.90 -13.50
N ASP A 162 26.58 7.00 -14.37
CA ASP A 162 28.00 6.85 -14.67
C ASP A 162 28.52 8.18 -15.24
N VAL A 163 29.57 8.71 -14.62
CA VAL A 163 30.21 9.94 -15.08
C VAL A 163 30.82 9.67 -16.45
N THR A 164 30.22 10.24 -17.49
CA THR A 164 30.78 10.18 -18.84
C THR A 164 31.80 11.31 -18.97
N ILE A 165 33.07 10.95 -19.10
CA ILE A 165 34.16 11.90 -19.38
C ILE A 165 34.23 12.07 -20.90
N ASP A 166 34.00 13.27 -21.39
CA ASP A 166 34.19 13.59 -22.80
C ASP A 166 35.60 14.16 -23.06
N LEU A 167 35.90 14.48 -24.32
CA LEU A 167 37.19 15.04 -24.75
C LEU A 167 37.51 16.42 -24.13
N LEU A 168 36.54 17.08 -23.48
CA LEU A 168 36.67 18.42 -22.89
C LEU A 168 36.58 18.40 -21.35
N GLY A 169 36.31 17.25 -20.72
CA GLY A 169 36.36 17.05 -19.27
C GLY A 169 35.15 16.29 -18.73
N GLN A 170 34.89 16.46 -17.42
CA GLN A 170 33.63 15.98 -16.83
C GLN A 170 32.47 16.86 -17.31
N VAL A 171 31.52 16.26 -18.03
CA VAL A 171 30.25 16.91 -18.31
C VAL A 171 29.43 16.89 -17.01
N ASP A 172 29.22 18.05 -16.39
CA ASP A 172 28.28 18.19 -15.27
C ASP A 172 26.85 18.08 -15.81
N GLU A 173 26.46 16.85 -16.14
CA GLU A 173 25.07 16.56 -16.44
C GLU A 173 24.28 16.82 -15.17
N THR A 174 23.34 17.77 -15.24
CA THR A 174 22.33 17.97 -14.20
C THR A 174 21.80 16.61 -13.75
N HIS A 175 22.04 16.24 -12.48
CA HIS A 175 21.80 14.92 -11.91
C HIS A 175 20.30 14.60 -11.79
N GLN A 176 19.55 14.63 -12.88
CA GLN A 176 18.11 14.42 -12.85
C GLN A 176 17.80 12.96 -12.53
N ARG A 177 16.71 12.73 -11.80
CA ARG A 177 16.22 11.41 -11.45
C ARG A 177 16.00 10.56 -12.70
N ILE A 178 16.72 9.45 -12.80
CA ILE A 178 16.62 8.50 -13.90
C ILE A 178 15.57 7.42 -13.66
N ALA A 179 15.24 7.13 -12.40
CA ALA A 179 14.25 6.12 -12.07
C ALA A 179 12.85 6.53 -12.52
N ASP A 180 12.24 5.68 -13.33
CA ASP A 180 10.84 5.75 -13.69
C ASP A 180 9.96 5.07 -12.62
N VAL A 181 8.64 5.05 -12.86
CA VAL A 181 7.68 4.42 -11.94
C VAL A 181 7.95 2.92 -11.79
N ALA A 182 8.44 2.24 -12.83
CA ALA A 182 8.71 0.80 -12.79
C ALA A 182 9.97 0.49 -11.97
N ALA A 183 11.04 1.28 -12.12
CA ALA A 183 12.25 1.17 -11.31
C ALA A 183 11.96 1.40 -9.82
N MET A 184 11.11 2.37 -9.49
CA MET A 184 10.66 2.60 -8.11
C MET A 184 9.84 1.44 -7.54
N GLU A 185 8.90 0.90 -8.33
CA GLU A 185 8.11 -0.27 -7.94
C GLU A 185 9.00 -1.47 -7.66
N GLU A 186 9.99 -1.72 -8.53
CA GLU A 186 10.93 -2.82 -8.36
C GLU A 186 11.85 -2.59 -7.15
N PHE A 187 12.28 -1.36 -6.89
CA PHE A 187 13.04 -1.03 -5.68
C PHE A 187 12.24 -1.35 -4.41
N VAL A 188 10.97 -0.92 -4.34
CA VAL A 188 10.08 -1.25 -3.22
C VAL A 188 9.89 -2.76 -3.10
N GLY A 189 9.69 -3.45 -4.23
CA GLY A 189 9.58 -4.90 -4.28
C GLY A 189 10.82 -5.61 -3.72
N LYS A 190 12.03 -5.15 -4.09
CA LYS A 190 13.30 -5.67 -3.57
C LYS A 190 13.42 -5.46 -2.06
N ARG A 191 13.09 -4.26 -1.56
CA ARG A 191 13.07 -3.98 -0.12
C ARG A 191 12.12 -4.92 0.61
N LEU A 192 10.87 -5.06 0.15
CA LEU A 192 9.92 -5.99 0.79
C LEU A 192 10.44 -7.44 0.77
N ARG A 193 11.07 -7.88 -0.33
CA ARG A 193 11.68 -9.21 -0.44
C ARG A 193 12.86 -9.42 0.51
N SER A 194 13.58 -8.36 0.91
CA SER A 194 14.65 -8.47 1.90
C SER A 194 14.14 -8.65 3.33
N LEU A 195 12.86 -8.36 3.59
CA LEU A 195 12.24 -8.44 4.91
C LEU A 195 11.32 -9.66 5.07
N PHE A 196 10.48 -9.93 4.07
CA PHE A 196 9.47 -10.99 4.12
C PHE A 196 9.94 -12.26 3.38
N PRO A 197 9.69 -13.46 3.92
CA PRO A 197 10.05 -14.74 3.30
C PRO A 197 9.55 -14.88 1.85
N LYS A 198 8.38 -14.33 1.56
CA LYS A 198 7.83 -14.31 0.21
C LYS A 198 7.04 -13.04 -0.04
N VAL A 199 7.31 -12.42 -1.19
CA VAL A 199 6.50 -11.31 -1.73
C VAL A 199 6.06 -11.72 -3.13
N LEU A 200 4.75 -11.61 -3.40
CA LEU A 200 4.22 -11.88 -4.74
C LEU A 200 4.47 -10.70 -5.69
N PRO A 201 4.49 -10.92 -7.01
CA PRO A 201 4.54 -9.84 -7.98
C PRO A 201 3.40 -8.82 -7.72
N PRO A 202 3.69 -7.52 -7.70
CA PRO A 202 2.69 -6.51 -7.40
C PRO A 202 1.65 -6.41 -8.52
N ARG A 203 0.42 -6.00 -8.15
CA ARG A 203 -0.59 -5.58 -9.13
C ARG A 203 -0.71 -4.07 -9.16
N ARG A 204 -0.40 -3.48 -10.31
CA ARG A 204 -0.62 -2.05 -10.57
C ARG A 204 -2.11 -1.76 -10.68
N LEU A 205 -2.60 -0.85 -9.85
CA LEU A 205 -3.95 -0.31 -9.91
C LEU A 205 -3.91 1.04 -10.63
N ARG A 206 -4.58 1.11 -11.78
CA ARG A 206 -4.70 2.33 -12.59
C ARG A 206 -5.93 3.10 -12.15
N SER A 207 -5.80 4.41 -11.95
CA SER A 207 -6.96 5.30 -11.82
C SER A 207 -7.62 5.46 -13.20
N ASP A 208 -8.91 5.84 -13.22
CA ASP A 208 -9.70 6.12 -14.44
C ASP A 208 -9.01 7.09 -15.42
N ARG A 209 -8.04 7.89 -14.94
CA ARG A 209 -7.19 8.78 -15.75
C ARG A 209 -5.94 8.13 -16.36
N LYS A 210 -5.86 6.80 -16.44
CA LYS A 210 -4.75 6.01 -17.03
C LYS A 210 -3.35 6.18 -16.39
N VAL A 211 -3.19 7.01 -15.35
CA VAL A 211 -1.92 7.12 -14.60
C VAL A 211 -1.81 5.98 -13.57
N PRO A 212 -0.73 5.17 -13.59
CA PRO A 212 -0.46 4.19 -12.54
C PRO A 212 -0.36 4.91 -11.21
N SER A 213 -1.33 4.69 -10.32
CA SER A 213 -1.44 5.48 -9.09
C SER A 213 -0.91 4.69 -7.90
N PHE A 214 -1.12 3.37 -7.90
CA PHE A 214 -0.76 2.49 -6.79
C PHE A 214 -0.32 1.10 -7.26
N SER A 215 0.46 0.44 -6.41
CA SER A 215 0.82 -0.96 -6.57
C SER A 215 0.51 -1.73 -5.31
N LEU A 216 -0.28 -2.79 -5.47
CA LEU A 216 -0.67 -3.67 -4.38
C LEU A 216 0.31 -4.83 -4.27
N PHE A 217 1.02 -4.89 -3.16
CA PHE A 217 1.94 -5.97 -2.81
C PHE A 217 1.28 -6.91 -1.81
N LEU A 218 1.53 -8.21 -1.95
CA LEU A 218 1.28 -9.20 -0.90
C LEU A 218 2.62 -9.69 -0.36
N ALA A 219 2.87 -9.42 0.92
CA ALA A 219 4.02 -9.86 1.68
C ALA A 219 3.60 -10.91 2.72
N ILE A 220 4.16 -12.11 2.63
CA ILE A 220 3.84 -13.25 3.48
C ILE A 220 4.88 -13.32 4.60
N SER A 221 4.41 -13.29 5.86
CA SER A 221 5.30 -13.24 7.03
C SER A 221 5.68 -14.61 7.57
N ASN A 222 4.84 -15.63 7.34
CA ASN A 222 5.11 -16.96 7.86
C ASN A 222 6.26 -17.62 7.08
N PRO A 223 7.36 -18.03 7.74
CA PRO A 223 8.48 -18.68 7.06
C PRO A 223 8.22 -20.14 6.70
N GLU A 224 7.20 -20.79 7.26
CA GLU A 224 6.89 -22.20 7.02
C GLU A 224 6.52 -22.44 5.54
N PRO A 225 7.24 -23.34 4.83
CA PRO A 225 7.01 -23.59 3.40
C PRO A 225 5.56 -23.93 3.03
N LYS A 226 4.86 -24.70 3.88
CA LYS A 226 3.44 -25.03 3.65
C LYS A 226 2.54 -23.79 3.70
N ALA A 227 2.79 -22.89 4.65
CA ALA A 227 2.04 -21.64 4.80
C ALA A 227 2.30 -20.71 3.61
N ILE A 228 3.56 -20.59 3.18
CA ILE A 228 3.93 -19.83 1.97
C ILE A 228 3.21 -20.37 0.74
N GLY A 229 3.19 -21.70 0.57
CA GLY A 229 2.53 -22.35 -0.55
C GLY A 229 1.03 -22.05 -0.61
N LEU A 230 0.33 -22.14 0.54
CA LEU A 230 -1.10 -21.83 0.63
C LEU A 230 -1.38 -20.35 0.37
N ALA A 231 -0.66 -19.44 1.04
CA ALA A 231 -0.82 -18.00 0.88
C ALA A 231 -0.50 -17.55 -0.56
N THR A 232 0.48 -18.17 -1.22
CA THR A 232 0.79 -17.91 -2.63
C THR A 232 -0.36 -18.29 -3.56
N LYS A 233 -1.02 -19.44 -3.32
CA LYS A 233 -2.20 -19.85 -4.13
C LYS A 233 -3.35 -18.86 -3.98
N ILE A 234 -3.67 -18.47 -2.75
CA ILE A 234 -4.72 -17.49 -2.43
C ILE A 234 -4.39 -16.14 -3.07
N GLY A 235 -3.18 -15.62 -2.84
CA GLY A 235 -2.72 -14.35 -3.39
C GLY A 235 -2.76 -14.32 -4.91
N ASN A 236 -2.28 -15.37 -5.58
CA ASN A 236 -2.33 -15.47 -7.04
C ASN A 236 -3.78 -15.51 -7.58
N HIS A 237 -4.70 -16.16 -6.87
CA HIS A 237 -6.11 -16.15 -7.26
C HIS A 237 -6.69 -14.73 -7.20
N ILE A 238 -6.47 -14.01 -6.08
CA ILE A 238 -6.93 -12.63 -5.88
C ILE A 238 -6.30 -11.68 -6.90
N LEU A 239 -4.98 -11.77 -7.11
CA LEU A 239 -4.24 -10.90 -8.02
C LEU A 239 -4.55 -11.16 -9.50
N LYS A 240 -5.16 -12.30 -9.85
CA LYS A 240 -5.61 -12.61 -11.23
C LYS A 240 -7.10 -12.37 -11.45
N ALA A 241 -7.91 -12.25 -10.39
CA ALA A 241 -9.33 -11.95 -10.49
C ALA A 241 -9.53 -10.61 -11.23
N ARG A 242 -10.36 -10.61 -12.28
CA ARG A 242 -10.59 -9.43 -13.14
C ARG A 242 -11.51 -8.43 -12.47
#